data_AF-A0A967KGT9-F1
#
_entry.id   AF-A0A967KGT9-F1
#
_cell.length_a   1.000
_cell.length_b   1.000
_cell.length_c   1.000
_cell.angle_alpha   90.00
_cell.angle_beta   90.00
_cell.angle_gamma   90.00
#
_symmetry.space_group_name_H-M   'P 1'
#
loop_
_entity.id
_entity.type
_entity.pdbx_description
1 polymer ?
#
loop_
_entity_poly.entity_id
_entity_poly.type
_entity_poly.pdbx_seq_one_letter_code
_entity_poly.pdbx_strand_id
1 'polypeptide(L)'
;RSSRLPEGIEEVDPTRYRVAHLKGLTPEQLLHALLRATGNEAVRTQPAPEGATFDRRGYFTGTNPDLPTAYRDIRTIFAETFGEPAGVPEDDFAPGLNKALYLMNDRLVLSWLQPKDDNLIARLERLASAGAVADELYFNVLSRPPDDAERAEVAGYLETHHERRSSALADLAWALLTSTEFRLNH
;
A
#
# COMPACT_ATOMS: atom_id res chain seq x y z
N ARG A 1 10.91 16.33 6.12
CA ARG A 1 12.29 16.24 6.70
C ARG A 1 12.96 15.15 5.91
N SER A 2 14.03 15.42 5.15
CA SER A 2 14.62 14.38 4.29
C SER A 2 15.33 13.32 5.13
N SER A 3 15.15 12.04 4.79
CA SER A 3 15.91 10.90 5.32
C SER A 3 17.31 10.79 4.72
N ARG A 4 17.66 11.68 3.77
CA ARG A 4 18.95 11.66 3.08
C ARG A 4 20.08 12.17 3.98
N LEU A 5 21.12 11.36 4.11
CA LEU A 5 22.35 11.73 4.80
C LEU A 5 23.10 12.83 4.02
N PRO A 6 23.72 13.80 4.71
CA PRO A 6 24.66 14.73 4.07
C PRO A 6 25.82 13.97 3.40
N GLU A 7 26.34 14.55 2.33
CA GLU A 7 27.45 13.97 1.57
C GLU A 7 28.67 13.69 2.48
N GLY A 8 29.18 12.46 2.46
CA GLY A 8 30.31 12.03 3.27
C GLY A 8 30.00 11.60 4.71
N ILE A 9 28.72 11.46 5.10
CA ILE A 9 28.32 10.97 6.43
C ILE A 9 27.59 9.62 6.28
N GLU A 10 28.16 8.57 6.86
CA GLU A 10 27.58 7.21 6.83
C GLU A 10 26.56 6.95 7.95
N GLU A 11 26.71 7.62 9.10
CA GLU A 11 25.82 7.44 10.25
C GLU A 11 25.64 8.76 11.01
N VAL A 12 24.43 9.00 11.52
CA VAL A 12 24.12 10.18 12.34
C VAL A 12 23.50 9.73 13.64
N ASP A 13 24.04 10.25 14.75
CA ASP A 13 23.50 10.07 16.09
C ASP A 13 21.98 10.40 16.13
N PRO A 14 21.11 9.41 16.44
CA PRO A 14 19.65 9.55 16.40
C PRO A 14 19.13 10.67 17.32
N THR A 15 19.84 10.98 18.40
CA THR A 15 19.43 12.01 19.37
C THR A 15 19.61 13.44 18.86
N ARG A 16 20.31 13.61 17.73
CA ARG A 16 20.58 14.92 17.14
C ARG A 16 19.46 15.43 16.24
N TYR A 17 18.37 14.67 16.05
CA TYR A 17 17.23 14.98 15.17
C TYR A 17 17.61 15.41 13.75
N ARG A 18 18.82 15.04 13.30
CA ARG A 18 19.38 15.37 11.99
C ARG A 18 18.76 14.54 10.87
N VAL A 19 18.16 13.40 11.23
CA VAL A 19 17.35 12.53 10.38
C VAL A 19 15.99 12.33 11.07
N ALA A 20 14.94 12.08 10.29
CA ALA A 20 13.63 11.73 10.86
C ALA A 20 13.72 10.33 11.48
N HIS A 21 13.15 10.15 12.69
CA HIS A 21 12.95 8.80 13.22
C HIS A 21 11.93 8.09 12.34
N LEU A 22 12.28 6.90 11.89
CA LEU A 22 11.38 6.04 11.12
C LEU A 22 10.19 5.68 12.01
N LYS A 23 9.03 6.29 11.74
CA LYS A 23 7.77 6.00 12.42
C LYS A 23 6.88 5.21 11.47
N GLY A 24 6.52 4.00 11.87
CA GLY A 24 5.53 3.19 11.16
C GLY A 24 4.16 3.86 11.13
N LEU A 25 3.40 3.60 10.06
CA LEU A 25 2.00 4.03 9.98
C LEU A 25 1.15 3.24 10.99
N THR A 26 0.26 3.93 11.70
CA THR A 26 -0.82 3.27 12.47
C THR A 26 -1.73 2.47 11.53
N PRO A 27 -2.52 1.49 12.03
CA PRO A 27 -3.44 0.71 11.19
C PRO A 27 -4.36 1.57 10.31
N GLU A 28 -4.95 2.63 10.86
CA GLU A 28 -5.79 3.56 10.12
C GLU A 28 -5.01 4.38 9.09
N GLN A 29 -3.80 4.83 9.43
CA GLN A 29 -2.95 5.55 8.48
C GLN A 29 -2.51 4.65 7.34
N LEU A 30 -2.17 3.39 7.61
CA LEU A 30 -1.81 2.41 6.59
C LEU A 30 -3.00 2.13 5.67
N LEU A 31 -4.20 1.93 6.22
CA LEU A 31 -5.42 1.78 5.42
C LEU A 31 -5.66 3.00 4.54
N HIS A 32 -5.53 4.21 5.07
CA HIS A 32 -5.72 5.43 4.28
C HIS A 32 -4.67 5.57 3.19
N ALA A 33 -3.41 5.27 3.49
CA ALA A 33 -2.32 5.28 2.51
C ALA A 33 -2.59 4.28 1.37
N LEU A 34 -3.02 3.06 1.70
CA LEU A 34 -3.38 2.04 0.70
C LEU A 34 -4.54 2.48 -0.18
N LEU A 35 -5.63 2.97 0.41
CA LEU A 35 -6.80 3.44 -0.34
C LEU A 35 -6.42 4.62 -1.25
N ARG A 36 -5.57 5.54 -0.78
CA ARG A 36 -5.10 6.67 -1.58
C ARG A 36 -4.21 6.24 -2.73
N ALA A 37 -3.16 5.48 -2.43
CA ALA A 37 -2.19 5.02 -3.40
C ALA A 37 -2.85 4.20 -4.52
N THR A 38 -3.82 3.34 -4.17
CA THR A 38 -4.54 2.50 -5.13
C THR A 38 -5.70 3.22 -5.82
N GLY A 39 -6.12 4.41 -5.37
CA GLY A 39 -7.26 5.15 -5.93
C GLY A 39 -8.64 4.61 -5.50
N ASN A 40 -8.73 3.96 -4.35
CA ASN A 40 -9.96 3.36 -3.80
C ASN A 40 -10.58 4.19 -2.65
N GLU A 41 -10.22 5.47 -2.49
CA GLU A 41 -10.69 6.32 -1.38
C GLU A 41 -12.21 6.49 -1.30
N ALA A 42 -12.92 6.36 -2.43
CA ALA A 42 -14.37 6.53 -2.51
C ALA A 42 -15.14 5.63 -1.54
N VAL A 43 -14.58 4.47 -1.17
CA VAL A 43 -15.19 3.55 -0.20
C VAL A 43 -15.48 4.22 1.14
N ARG A 44 -14.68 5.23 1.53
CA ARG A 44 -14.81 5.95 2.81
C ARG A 44 -16.09 6.76 2.91
N THR A 45 -16.62 7.21 1.77
CA THR A 45 -17.81 8.05 1.69
C THR A 45 -19.03 7.28 1.18
N GLN A 46 -18.88 6.01 0.79
CA GLN A 46 -19.99 5.18 0.35
C GLN A 46 -20.88 4.81 1.54
N PRO A 47 -22.21 4.96 1.41
CA PRO A 47 -23.14 4.53 2.45
C PRO A 47 -23.05 3.02 2.60
N ALA A 48 -22.98 2.56 3.85
CA ALA A 48 -23.10 1.13 4.14
C ALA A 48 -24.51 0.65 3.75
N PRO A 49 -24.66 -0.54 3.15
CA PRO A 49 -25.99 -1.08 2.90
C PRO A 49 -26.77 -1.23 4.21
N GLU A 50 -28.01 -0.75 4.24
CA GLU A 50 -28.85 -0.81 5.44
C GLU A 50 -29.05 -2.26 5.91
N GLY A 51 -28.81 -2.51 7.19
CA GLY A 51 -28.98 -3.82 7.82
C GLY A 51 -27.93 -4.88 7.44
N ALA A 52 -26.93 -4.55 6.61
CA ALA A 52 -25.89 -5.50 6.25
C ALA A 52 -24.89 -5.70 7.40
N THR A 53 -24.77 -6.95 7.84
CA THR A 53 -23.69 -7.41 8.72
C THR A 53 -22.69 -8.20 7.89
N PHE A 54 -21.40 -7.85 7.97
CA PHE A 54 -20.34 -8.59 7.30
C PHE A 54 -19.75 -9.65 8.24
N ASP A 55 -19.69 -10.91 7.80
CA ASP A 55 -19.04 -11.99 8.56
C ASP A 55 -17.52 -11.88 8.49
N ARG A 56 -16.96 -11.10 9.42
CA ARG A 56 -15.51 -10.90 9.57
C ARG A 56 -14.77 -12.16 10.02
N ARG A 57 -15.39 -12.98 10.88
CA ARG A 57 -14.76 -14.23 11.33
C ARG A 57 -14.63 -15.17 10.14
N GLY A 58 -15.69 -15.31 9.36
CA GLY A 58 -15.65 -16.11 8.14
C GLY A 58 -14.67 -15.57 7.11
N TYR A 59 -14.49 -14.25 7.05
CA TYR A 59 -13.51 -13.62 6.15
C TYR A 59 -12.08 -14.07 6.46
N PHE A 60 -11.68 -14.02 7.74
CA PHE A 60 -10.34 -14.45 8.17
C PHE A 60 -10.14 -15.96 8.08
N THR A 61 -11.18 -16.77 8.28
CA THR A 61 -11.09 -18.24 8.15
C THR A 61 -11.24 -18.74 6.71
N GLY A 62 -11.54 -17.84 5.76
CA GLY A 62 -11.82 -18.19 4.36
C GLY A 62 -13.18 -18.86 4.13
N THR A 63 -14.03 -18.96 5.16
CA THR A 63 -15.39 -19.53 5.02
C THR A 63 -16.39 -18.54 4.44
N ASN A 64 -16.11 -17.23 4.53
CA ASN A 64 -16.84 -16.19 3.83
C ASN A 64 -16.03 -15.73 2.60
N PRO A 65 -16.49 -16.04 1.37
CA PRO A 65 -15.80 -15.63 0.16
C PRO A 65 -16.01 -14.15 -0.18
N ASP A 66 -16.99 -13.47 0.41
CA ASP A 66 -17.33 -12.10 0.06
C ASP A 66 -16.29 -11.09 0.57
N LEU A 67 -16.11 -10.00 -0.18
CA LEU A 67 -15.26 -8.88 0.23
C LEU A 67 -16.08 -7.86 1.02
N PRO A 68 -15.50 -7.25 2.06
CA PRO A 68 -16.17 -6.17 2.78
C PRO A 68 -16.29 -4.94 1.87
N THR A 69 -17.49 -4.38 1.76
CA THR A 69 -17.77 -3.19 0.95
C THR A 69 -17.95 -1.93 1.81
N ALA A 70 -18.43 -2.08 3.04
CA ALA A 70 -18.60 -0.96 3.96
C ALA A 70 -17.27 -0.56 4.59
N TYR A 71 -16.95 0.74 4.57
CA TYR A 71 -15.72 1.26 5.15
C TYR A 71 -15.54 0.90 6.64
N ARG A 72 -16.64 0.84 7.40
CA ARG A 72 -16.62 0.41 8.81
C ARG A 72 -15.96 -0.98 8.96
N ASP A 73 -16.39 -1.94 8.15
CA ASP A 73 -15.95 -3.33 8.27
C ASP A 73 -14.51 -3.49 7.77
N ILE A 74 -14.14 -2.79 6.69
CA ILE A 74 -12.75 -2.70 6.20
C ILE A 74 -11.84 -2.14 7.30
N ARG A 75 -12.23 -1.02 7.93
CA ARG A 75 -11.44 -0.40 9.00
C ARG A 75 -11.26 -1.34 10.18
N THR A 76 -12.30 -2.06 10.58
CA THR A 76 -12.21 -3.05 11.66
C THR A 76 -11.25 -4.19 11.32
N ILE A 77 -11.29 -4.72 10.08
CA ILE A 77 -10.37 -5.77 9.63
C ILE A 77 -8.91 -5.30 9.71
N PHE A 78 -8.63 -4.06 9.27
CA PHE A 78 -7.28 -3.49 9.36
C PHE A 78 -6.83 -3.29 10.80
N ALA A 79 -7.70 -2.76 11.67
CA ALA A 79 -7.37 -2.60 13.09
C ALA A 79 -7.07 -3.95 13.77
N GLU A 80 -7.85 -5.00 13.47
CA GLU A 80 -7.61 -6.35 14.01
C GLU A 80 -6.34 -7.02 13.45
N THR A 81 -5.92 -6.67 12.24
CA THR A 81 -4.75 -7.25 11.58
C THR A 81 -3.45 -6.56 11.99
N PHE A 82 -3.45 -5.22 12.03
CA PHE A 82 -2.24 -4.42 12.22
C PHE A 82 -2.10 -3.79 13.60
N GLY A 83 -3.21 -3.66 14.34
CA GLY A 83 -3.22 -3.09 15.69
C GLY A 83 -2.52 -4.02 16.68
N GLU A 84 -1.97 -3.42 17.73
CA GLU A 84 -1.39 -4.17 18.84
C GLU A 84 -2.47 -4.71 19.78
N PRO A 85 -2.17 -5.77 20.58
CA PRO A 85 -3.09 -6.25 21.59
C PRO A 85 -3.49 -5.15 22.58
N ALA A 86 -4.73 -5.21 23.08
CA ALA A 86 -5.22 -4.23 24.03
C ALA A 86 -4.29 -4.10 25.25
N GLY A 87 -3.86 -2.86 25.54
CA GLY A 87 -2.96 -2.55 26.64
C GLY A 87 -1.47 -2.49 26.25
N VAL A 88 -1.13 -2.78 25.00
CA VAL A 88 0.21 -2.56 24.44
C VAL A 88 0.25 -1.21 23.72
N PRO A 89 1.19 -0.29 24.05
CA PRO A 89 1.37 0.95 23.30
C PRO A 89 1.80 0.70 21.86
N GLU A 90 1.24 1.46 20.90
CA GLU A 90 1.61 1.41 19.47
C GLU A 90 2.78 2.36 19.15
N ASP A 91 3.72 2.50 20.09
CA ASP A 91 4.76 3.53 20.04
C ASP A 91 5.91 3.13 19.10
N ASP A 92 6.13 1.82 18.96
CA ASP A 92 7.19 1.21 18.14
C ASP A 92 6.62 0.40 16.97
N PHE A 93 7.32 0.42 15.84
CA PHE A 93 6.99 -0.44 14.69
C PHE A 93 7.41 -1.89 14.97
N ALA A 94 6.43 -2.78 15.14
CA ALA A 94 6.64 -4.22 15.27
C ALA A 94 6.43 -4.94 13.92
N PRO A 95 7.49 -5.30 13.18
CA PRO A 95 7.34 -6.13 11.99
C PRO A 95 6.83 -7.52 12.38
N GLY A 96 5.72 -7.95 11.76
CA GLY A 96 5.12 -9.25 12.03
C GLY A 96 4.89 -10.03 10.74
N LEU A 97 5.19 -11.33 10.76
CA LEU A 97 4.97 -12.24 9.62
C LEU A 97 3.52 -12.18 9.13
N ASN A 98 2.55 -12.22 10.06
CA ASN A 98 1.12 -12.18 9.73
C ASN A 98 0.74 -10.85 9.04
N LYS A 99 1.26 -9.71 9.52
CA LYS A 99 1.03 -8.38 8.93
C LYS A 99 1.58 -8.31 7.50
N ALA A 100 2.76 -8.90 7.27
CA ALA A 100 3.38 -8.97 5.94
C ALA A 100 2.60 -9.90 5.00
N LEU A 101 2.24 -11.09 5.47
CA LEU A 101 1.45 -12.06 4.69
C LEU A 101 0.07 -11.52 4.32
N TYR A 102 -0.56 -10.75 5.20
CA TYR A 102 -1.82 -10.07 4.90
C TYR A 102 -1.65 -9.12 3.72
N LEU A 103 -0.68 -8.19 3.76
CA LEU A 103 -0.47 -7.25 2.65
C LEU A 103 -0.13 -7.95 1.33
N MET A 104 0.56 -9.09 1.41
CA MET A 104 0.95 -9.85 0.22
C MET A 104 -0.18 -10.66 -0.40
N ASN A 105 -1.10 -11.21 0.41
CA ASN A 105 -2.01 -12.27 -0.04
C ASN A 105 -3.49 -11.98 0.23
N ASP A 106 -3.83 -10.92 0.96
CA ASP A 106 -5.22 -10.65 1.32
C ASP A 106 -6.05 -10.27 0.10
N ARG A 107 -7.24 -10.88 0.01
CA ARG A 107 -8.13 -10.78 -1.15
C ARG A 107 -8.66 -9.37 -1.35
N LEU A 108 -8.89 -8.62 -0.27
CA LEU A 108 -9.34 -7.23 -0.36
C LEU A 108 -8.23 -6.35 -0.93
N VAL A 109 -7.00 -6.47 -0.42
CA VAL A 109 -5.85 -5.69 -0.90
C VAL A 109 -5.57 -5.98 -2.37
N LEU A 110 -5.56 -7.26 -2.76
CA LEU A 110 -5.34 -7.65 -4.16
C LEU A 110 -6.48 -7.17 -5.07
N SER A 111 -7.71 -7.09 -4.57
CA SER A 111 -8.85 -6.57 -5.35
C SER A 111 -8.69 -5.09 -5.73
N TRP A 112 -8.00 -4.30 -4.90
CA TRP A 112 -7.73 -2.88 -5.18
C TRP A 112 -6.72 -2.66 -6.29
N LEU A 113 -5.97 -3.70 -6.66
CA LEU A 113 -4.99 -3.72 -7.76
C LEU A 113 -5.56 -4.32 -9.05
N GLN A 114 -6.85 -4.63 -9.10
CA GLN A 114 -7.52 -4.95 -10.36
C GLN A 114 -8.01 -3.66 -11.03
N PRO A 115 -7.86 -3.48 -12.35
CA PRO A 115 -8.33 -2.27 -13.02
C PRO A 115 -9.85 -2.13 -12.86
N LYS A 116 -10.28 -1.06 -12.20
CA LYS A 116 -11.69 -0.78 -11.95
C LYS A 116 -11.91 0.71 -11.75
N ASP A 117 -13.02 1.21 -12.28
CA ASP A 117 -13.40 2.63 -12.23
C ASP A 117 -12.23 3.50 -12.72
N ASP A 118 -11.72 4.43 -11.90
CA ASP A 118 -10.54 5.24 -12.20
C ASP A 118 -9.41 5.01 -11.18
N ASN A 119 -9.28 3.78 -10.69
CA ASN A 119 -8.24 3.39 -9.75
C ASN A 119 -6.83 3.43 -10.39
N LEU A 120 -5.77 3.32 -9.58
CA LEU A 120 -4.38 3.50 -10.04
C LEU A 120 -4.07 2.66 -11.28
N ILE A 121 -4.40 1.36 -11.27
CA ILE A 121 -4.09 0.46 -12.37
C ILE A 121 -4.83 0.87 -13.65
N ALA A 122 -6.12 1.23 -13.56
CA ALA A 122 -6.88 1.74 -14.70
C ALA A 122 -6.30 3.04 -15.29
N ARG A 123 -5.66 3.89 -14.47
CA ARG A 123 -4.95 5.08 -14.96
C ARG A 123 -3.65 4.73 -15.65
N LEU A 124 -2.84 3.86 -15.04
CA LEU A 124 -1.57 3.39 -15.60
C LEU A 124 -1.74 2.67 -16.94
N GLU A 125 -2.84 1.95 -17.13
CA GLU A 125 -3.16 1.28 -18.41
C GLU A 125 -3.30 2.26 -19.58
N ARG A 126 -3.72 3.50 -19.33
CA ARG A 126 -3.89 4.54 -20.35
C ARG A 126 -2.57 5.23 -20.72
N LEU A 127 -1.50 4.98 -19.98
CA LEU A 127 -0.19 5.55 -20.26
C LEU A 127 0.56 4.69 -21.28
N ALA A 128 0.98 5.34 -22.37
CA ALA A 128 1.67 4.67 -23.46
C ALA A 128 3.15 4.40 -23.16
N SER A 129 3.83 5.27 -22.41
CA SER A 129 5.26 5.13 -22.15
C SER A 129 5.54 4.51 -20.77
N ALA A 130 6.53 3.63 -20.70
CA ALA A 130 6.99 3.05 -19.43
C ALA A 130 7.52 4.13 -18.47
N GLY A 131 8.13 5.20 -19.01
CA GLY A 131 8.58 6.34 -18.20
C GLY A 131 7.43 7.06 -17.50
N ALA A 132 6.32 7.32 -18.21
CA ALA A 132 5.13 7.93 -17.60
C ALA A 132 4.49 6.97 -16.58
N VAL A 133 4.48 5.67 -16.85
CA VAL A 133 4.01 4.67 -15.89
C VAL A 133 4.84 4.71 -14.62
N ALA A 134 6.18 4.73 -14.73
CA ALA A 134 7.07 4.82 -13.58
C ALA A 134 6.81 6.11 -12.78
N ASP A 135 6.67 7.25 -13.46
CA ASP A 135 6.38 8.52 -12.80
C ASP A 135 5.06 8.46 -12.02
N GLU A 136 3.96 8.10 -12.67
CA GLU A 136 2.66 8.06 -12.01
C GLU A 136 2.64 7.03 -10.87
N LEU A 137 3.25 5.86 -11.06
CA LEU A 137 3.31 4.81 -10.05
C LEU A 137 4.06 5.26 -8.78
N TYR A 138 5.28 5.78 -8.94
CA TYR A 138 6.12 6.17 -7.81
C TYR A 138 5.57 7.40 -7.07
N PHE A 139 5.02 8.38 -7.80
CA PHE A 139 4.38 9.53 -7.14
C PHE A 139 3.14 9.13 -6.34
N ASN A 140 2.31 8.22 -6.85
CA ASN A 140 1.10 7.81 -6.13
C ASN A 140 1.40 6.90 -4.94
N VAL A 141 2.39 6.01 -5.06
CA VAL A 141 2.68 5.00 -4.03
C VAL A 141 3.68 5.51 -3.00
N LEU A 142 4.80 6.09 -3.45
CA LEU A 142 5.93 6.49 -2.59
C LEU A 142 6.06 8.00 -2.40
N SER A 143 5.19 8.81 -3.04
CA SER A 143 5.21 10.27 -2.92
C SER A 143 6.54 10.93 -3.33
N ARG A 144 7.30 10.28 -4.22
CA ARG A 144 8.56 10.78 -4.79
C ARG A 144 8.69 10.36 -6.26
N PRO A 145 9.53 11.02 -7.06
CA PRO A 145 9.84 10.53 -8.40
C PRO A 145 10.66 9.23 -8.33
N PRO A 146 10.58 8.37 -9.37
CA PRO A 146 11.50 7.26 -9.53
C PRO A 146 12.88 7.77 -9.95
N ASP A 147 13.92 7.07 -9.52
CA ASP A 147 15.28 7.26 -10.02
C ASP A 147 15.49 6.53 -11.37
N ASP A 148 16.69 6.68 -11.96
CA ASP A 148 17.00 6.12 -13.27
C ASP A 148 17.01 4.59 -13.28
N ALA A 149 17.41 3.95 -12.17
CA ALA A 149 17.43 2.50 -12.05
C ALA A 149 16.00 1.95 -11.94
N GLU A 150 15.16 2.59 -11.12
CA GLU A 150 13.74 2.28 -10.96
C GLU A 150 12.96 2.45 -12.26
N ARG A 151 13.23 3.51 -13.04
CA ARG A 151 12.64 3.68 -14.37
C ARG A 151 13.03 2.55 -15.32
N ALA A 152 14.30 2.14 -15.29
CA ALA A 152 14.78 1.04 -16.12
C ALA A 152 14.14 -0.30 -15.72
N GLU A 153 13.96 -0.54 -14.42
CA GLU A 153 13.29 -1.74 -13.90
C GLU A 153 11.82 -1.81 -14.35
N VAL A 154 11.07 -0.72 -14.19
CA VAL A 154 9.68 -0.64 -14.66
C VAL A 154 9.59 -0.89 -16.17
N ALA A 155 10.47 -0.27 -16.96
CA ALA A 155 10.50 -0.46 -18.41
C ALA A 155 10.79 -1.92 -18.80
N GLY A 156 11.85 -2.51 -18.22
CA GLY A 156 12.23 -3.90 -18.50
C GLY A 156 11.17 -4.91 -18.09
N TYR A 157 10.50 -4.69 -16.95
CA TYR A 157 9.42 -5.55 -16.48
C TYR A 157 8.20 -5.50 -17.41
N LEU A 158 7.80 -4.29 -17.83
CA LEU A 158 6.67 -4.12 -18.76
C LEU A 158 6.95 -4.66 -20.16
N GLU A 159 8.19 -4.59 -20.62
CA GLU A 159 8.60 -5.17 -21.91
C GLU A 159 8.56 -6.70 -21.86
N THR A 160 9.10 -7.30 -20.80
CA THR A 160 9.09 -8.75 -20.58
C THR A 160 7.68 -9.32 -20.43
N HIS A 161 6.74 -8.52 -19.93
CA HIS A 161 5.37 -8.95 -19.62
C HIS A 161 4.29 -8.22 -20.42
N HIS A 162 4.63 -7.76 -21.63
CA HIS A 162 3.72 -6.98 -22.48
C HIS A 162 2.39 -7.70 -22.80
N GLU A 163 2.40 -9.03 -22.95
CA GLU A 163 1.18 -9.83 -23.19
C GLU A 163 0.18 -9.78 -22.03
N ARG A 164 0.67 -9.58 -20.80
CA ARG A 164 -0.12 -9.50 -19.57
C ARG A 164 0.01 -8.13 -18.91
N ARG A 165 0.10 -7.06 -19.73
CA ARG A 165 0.40 -5.69 -19.28
C ARG A 165 -0.40 -5.26 -18.05
N SER A 166 -1.71 -5.49 -18.04
CA SER A 166 -2.58 -5.16 -16.90
C SER A 166 -2.10 -5.79 -15.59
N SER A 167 -1.87 -7.11 -15.59
CA SER A 167 -1.32 -7.83 -14.44
C SER A 167 0.10 -7.38 -14.11
N ALA A 168 0.92 -7.06 -15.10
CA ALA A 168 2.27 -6.56 -14.86
C ALA A 168 2.29 -5.19 -14.15
N LEU A 169 1.33 -4.31 -14.47
CA LEU A 169 1.14 -3.04 -13.75
C LEU A 169 0.69 -3.29 -12.30
N ALA A 170 -0.21 -4.23 -12.09
CA ALA A 170 -0.64 -4.63 -10.75
C ALA A 170 0.52 -5.23 -9.94
N ASP A 171 1.37 -6.05 -10.55
CA ASP A 171 2.56 -6.64 -9.91
C ASP A 171 3.56 -5.56 -9.46
N LEU A 172 3.82 -4.56 -10.31
CA LEU A 172 4.69 -3.42 -9.96
C LEU A 172 4.11 -2.59 -8.80
N ALA A 173 2.81 -2.29 -8.83
CA ALA A 173 2.15 -1.59 -7.73
C ALA A 173 2.17 -2.40 -6.43
N TRP A 174 1.91 -3.70 -6.51
CA TRP A 174 1.99 -4.62 -5.38
C TRP A 174 3.39 -4.65 -4.77
N ALA A 175 4.45 -4.71 -5.60
CA ALA A 175 5.83 -4.69 -5.14
C ALA A 175 6.15 -3.43 -4.34
N LEU A 176 5.70 -2.25 -4.80
CA LEU A 176 5.91 -1.00 -4.07
C LEU A 176 5.08 -0.94 -2.77
N LEU A 177 3.81 -1.36 -2.79
CA LEU A 177 2.93 -1.35 -1.60
C LEU A 177 3.40 -2.31 -0.50
N THR A 178 4.09 -3.39 -0.88
CA THR A 178 4.63 -4.38 0.06
C THR A 178 6.06 -4.09 0.49
N SER A 179 6.70 -3.07 -0.09
CA SER A 179 8.04 -2.62 0.25
C SER A 179 8.13 -2.06 1.67
N THR A 180 9.34 -2.06 2.22
CA THR A 180 9.61 -1.40 3.51
C THR A 180 9.41 0.10 3.43
N GLU A 181 9.70 0.70 2.28
CA GLU A 181 9.54 2.14 2.06
C GLU A 181 8.08 2.55 2.29
N PHE A 182 7.11 1.89 1.68
CA PHE A 182 5.69 2.27 1.79
C PHE A 182 5.14 2.29 3.24
N ARG A 183 5.71 1.48 4.15
CA ARG A 183 5.22 1.36 5.54
C ARG A 183 5.69 2.47 6.48
N LEU A 184 6.61 3.31 6.03
CA LEU A 184 7.27 4.32 6.84
C LEU A 184 6.73 5.72 6.49
N ASN A 185 6.61 6.59 7.49
CA ASN A 185 6.34 8.00 7.24
C ASN A 185 7.61 8.67 6.65
N HIS A 186 7.49 9.23 5.44
CA HIS A 186 8.53 10.02 4.78
C HIS A 186 8.26 11.52 4.87
#